data_AF-A0A382VZC9-F1
#
_entry.id   AF-A0A382VZC9-F1
#
_cell.length_a   1.000
_cell.length_b   1.000
_cell.length_c   1.000
_cell.angle_alpha   90.00
_cell.angle_beta   90.00
_cell.angle_gamma   90.00
#
_symmetry.space_group_name_H-M   'P 1'
#
loop_
_entity.id
_entity.type
_entity.pdbx_description
1 polymer ?
#
loop_
_entity_poly.entity_id
_entity_poly.type
_entity_poly.pdbx_seq_one_letter_code
_entity_poly.pdbx_strand_id
1 'polypeptide(L)'
;MPKRTDIESILLIGSGPIVIGQACEFDYSGTQACKALKEEGYRVILVNSNPATIMTDPGLVDATYIEPITLNTLSRIIAQEKPDALLPTMGG
;
A
#
# COMPACT_ATOMS: atom_id res chain seq x y z
N MET A 1 11.03 -16.20 11.74
CA MET A 1 10.40 -15.60 12.95
C MET A 1 8.91 -15.59 12.73
N PRO A 2 8.09 -15.76 13.78
CA PRO A 2 6.64 -15.65 13.67
C PRO A 2 6.20 -14.21 13.35
N LYS A 3 4.91 -14.03 13.02
CA LYS A 3 4.24 -12.73 12.85
C LYS A 3 4.54 -11.80 14.04
N ARG A 4 4.79 -10.52 13.78
CA ARG A 4 4.93 -9.49 14.81
C ARG A 4 3.58 -9.18 15.46
N THR A 5 3.57 -9.03 16.79
CA THR A 5 2.35 -8.79 17.58
C THR A 5 2.19 -7.35 18.02
N ASP A 6 3.17 -6.50 17.74
CA ASP A 6 3.19 -5.07 18.03
C ASP A 6 2.82 -4.20 16.81
N ILE A 7 2.39 -4.84 15.72
CA ILE A 7 1.89 -4.19 14.50
C ILE A 7 0.50 -4.74 14.23
N GLU A 8 -0.49 -3.87 14.08
CA GLU A 8 -1.85 -4.23 13.69
C GLU A 8 -2.19 -3.69 12.30
N SER A 9 -1.61 -2.56 11.93
CA SER A 9 -1.90 -1.82 10.71
C SER A 9 -0.64 -1.42 9.94
N ILE A 10 -0.69 -1.57 8.61
CA ILE A 10 0.44 -1.30 7.72
C ILE A 10 -0.02 -0.41 6.57
N LEU A 11 0.69 0.69 6.34
CA LEU A 11 0.55 1.51 5.14
C LEU A 11 1.56 1.08 4.07
N LEU A 12 1.04 0.53 2.97
CA LEU A 12 1.80 0.23 1.76
C LEU A 12 1.81 1.45 0.84
N ILE A 13 3.00 1.82 0.36
CA ILE A 13 3.20 2.92 -0.58
C ILE A 13 3.40 2.33 -1.97
N GLY A 14 2.47 2.62 -2.88
CA GLY A 14 2.52 2.20 -4.28
C GLY A 14 3.53 2.98 -5.11
N SER A 15 3.64 2.61 -6.38
CA SER A 15 4.57 3.24 -7.32
C SER A 15 4.02 4.49 -8.02
N GLY A 16 2.70 4.65 -8.07
CA GLY A 16 2.09 5.71 -8.86
C GLY A 16 1.97 5.32 -10.34
N PRO A 17 1.92 6.29 -11.27
CA PRO A 17 1.69 6.03 -12.68
C PRO A 17 2.86 5.28 -13.33
N ILE A 18 2.55 4.47 -14.33
CA ILE A 18 3.53 3.73 -15.13
C ILE A 18 4.40 4.72 -15.92
N VAL A 19 5.72 4.56 -15.81
CA VAL A 19 6.73 5.28 -16.60
C VAL A 19 7.83 4.33 -17.07
N ILE A 20 8.63 4.77 -18.06
CA ILE A 20 9.80 4.00 -18.49
C ILE A 20 10.74 3.83 -17.28
N GLY A 21 11.09 2.58 -16.96
CA GLY A 21 11.93 2.23 -15.81
C GLY A 21 11.17 1.98 -14.50
N GLN A 22 9.86 2.24 -14.45
CA GLN A 22 9.00 1.92 -13.30
C GLN A 22 7.58 1.61 -13.79
N ALA A 23 7.28 0.32 -13.97
CA ALA A 23 6.07 -0.11 -14.67
C ALA A 23 5.23 -1.12 -13.87
N CYS A 24 4.61 -2.08 -14.56
CA CYS A 24 3.60 -2.99 -14.03
C CYS A 24 4.13 -3.95 -12.96
N GLU A 25 5.46 -4.12 -12.86
CA GLU A 25 6.10 -4.94 -11.84
C GLU A 25 5.70 -4.53 -10.43
N PHE A 26 5.40 -3.25 -10.20
CA PHE A 26 4.99 -2.75 -8.88
C PHE A 26 3.51 -2.94 -8.59
N ASP A 27 2.63 -3.03 -9.59
CA ASP A 27 1.26 -3.50 -9.37
C ASP A 27 1.27 -4.97 -8.96
N TYR A 28 2.07 -5.79 -9.65
CA TYR A 28 2.24 -7.19 -9.31
C TYR A 28 2.80 -7.38 -7.88
N SER A 29 3.92 -6.74 -7.55
CA SER A 29 4.53 -6.82 -6.22
C SER A 29 3.64 -6.22 -5.13
N GLY A 30 3.03 -5.06 -5.39
CA GLY A 30 2.09 -4.42 -4.47
C GLY A 30 0.86 -5.28 -4.18
N THR A 31 0.28 -5.90 -5.21
CA THR A 31 -0.85 -6.83 -5.07
C THR A 31 -0.46 -8.05 -4.23
N GLN A 32 0.72 -8.63 -4.45
CA GLN A 32 1.20 -9.76 -3.64
C GLN A 32 1.41 -9.36 -2.18
N ALA A 33 2.01 -8.20 -1.93
CA ALA A 33 2.20 -7.69 -0.57
C ALA A 33 0.86 -7.45 0.13
N CYS A 34 -0.13 -6.86 -0.56
CA CYS A 34 -1.48 -6.66 -0.03
C CYS A 34 -2.11 -8.00 0.39
N LYS A 35 -2.06 -9.01 -0.48
CA LYS A 35 -2.60 -10.35 -0.19
C LYS A 35 -1.91 -11.01 1.00
N ALA A 36 -0.58 -11.03 1.01
CA ALA A 36 0.20 -11.64 2.09
C ALA A 36 -0.08 -10.98 3.45
N LEU A 37 -0.16 -9.65 3.50
CA LEU A 37 -0.47 -8.94 4.74
C LEU A 37 -1.91 -9.21 5.22
N LYS A 38 -2.88 -9.30 4.30
CA LYS A 38 -4.28 -9.64 4.62
C LYS A 38 -4.42 -11.08 5.12
N GLU A 39 -3.73 -12.03 4.51
CA GLU A 39 -3.72 -13.45 4.92
C GLU A 39 -3.12 -13.62 6.33
N GLU A 40 -2.11 -12.81 6.67
CA GLU A 40 -1.55 -12.74 8.02
C GLU A 40 -2.44 -11.95 9.00
N GLY A 41 -3.56 -11.38 8.55
CA GLY A 41 -4.52 -10.67 9.39
C GLY A 41 -4.04 -9.30 9.86
N TYR A 42 -3.23 -8.60 9.07
CA TYR A 42 -3.00 -7.17 9.27
C TYR A 42 -4.12 -6.35 8.65
N ARG A 43 -4.39 -5.18 9.23
CA ARG A 43 -5.13 -4.13 8.57
C ARG A 43 -4.21 -3.46 7.54
N VAL A 44 -4.61 -3.49 6.28
CA VAL A 44 -3.80 -2.95 5.18
C VAL A 44 -4.40 -1.65 4.67
N ILE A 45 -3.59 -0.60 4.68
CA ILE A 45 -3.87 0.69 4.06
C ILE A 45 -2.97 0.79 2.83
N LEU A 46 -3.52 1.20 1.70
CA LEU A 46 -2.77 1.40 0.47
C LEU A 46 -2.95 2.83 -0.03
N VAL A 47 -1.85 3.43 -0.49
CA VAL A 47 -1.90 4.62 -1.34
C VAL A 47 -1.23 4.35 -2.68
N ASN A 48 -1.95 4.61 -3.78
CA ASN A 48 -1.40 4.57 -5.13
C ASN A 48 -2.21 5.49 -6.04
N SER A 49 -1.56 6.43 -6.71
CA SER A 49 -2.25 7.37 -7.61
C SER A 49 -2.67 6.75 -8.95
N ASN A 50 -2.22 5.54 -9.28
CA ASN A 50 -2.57 4.88 -10.53
C ASN A 50 -3.87 4.07 -10.39
N PRO A 51 -4.97 4.49 -11.04
CA PRO A 51 -6.25 3.80 -10.94
C PRO A 51 -6.33 2.51 -11.77
N ALA A 52 -5.35 2.26 -12.65
CA ALA A 52 -5.32 1.09 -13.54
C ALA A 52 -4.48 -0.04 -12.93
N THR A 53 -4.65 -0.32 -11.64
CA THR A 53 -3.89 -1.34 -10.91
C THR A 53 -4.79 -2.26 -10.11
N ILE A 54 -4.46 -3.56 -10.07
CA ILE A 54 -5.21 -4.55 -9.28
C ILE A 54 -5.07 -4.26 -7.79
N MET A 55 -3.90 -3.77 -7.35
CA MET A 55 -3.69 -3.41 -5.94
C MET A 55 -4.69 -2.37 -5.44
N THR A 56 -5.22 -1.50 -6.32
CA THR A 56 -6.24 -0.48 -5.98
C THR A 56 -7.69 -0.96 -6.09
N ASP A 57 -7.93 -2.22 -6.43
CA ASP A 57 -9.30 -2.73 -6.56
C ASP A 57 -10.07 -2.64 -5.22
N PRO A 58 -11.35 -2.23 -5.25
CA PRO A 58 -12.18 -2.21 -4.05
C PRO A 58 -12.23 -3.57 -3.37
N GLY A 59 -11.98 -3.61 -2.07
CA GLY A 59 -12.07 -4.82 -1.25
C GLY A 59 -10.82 -5.69 -1.22
N LEU A 60 -9.76 -5.36 -1.97
CA LEU A 60 -8.48 -6.07 -1.83
C LEU A 60 -7.83 -5.81 -0.46
N VAL A 61 -7.89 -4.55 0.00
CA VAL A 61 -7.35 -4.09 1.28
C VAL A 61 -8.41 -3.32 2.06
N ASP A 62 -8.11 -3.00 3.32
CA ASP A 62 -9.07 -2.39 4.24
C ASP A 62 -9.32 -0.90 3.95
N ALA A 63 -8.30 -0.20 3.46
CA ALA A 63 -8.41 1.19 3.02
C ALA A 63 -7.54 1.45 1.78
N THR A 64 -8.16 1.93 0.69
CA THR A 64 -7.47 2.26 -0.56
C THR A 64 -7.59 3.75 -0.85
N TYR A 65 -6.45 4.42 -1.02
CA TYR A 65 -6.34 5.82 -1.39
C TYR A 65 -5.79 5.96 -2.81
N ILE A 66 -6.66 6.30 -3.75
CA ILE A 66 -6.26 6.69 -5.10
C ILE A 66 -5.96 8.19 -5.10
N GLU A 67 -4.83 8.55 -4.49
CA GLU A 67 -4.41 9.94 -4.29
C GLU A 67 -2.93 10.15 -4.70
N PRO A 68 -2.50 11.39 -5.03
CA PRO A 68 -1.12 11.69 -5.39
C PRO A 68 -0.13 11.26 -4.31
N ILE A 69 0.94 10.56 -4.68
CA ILE A 69 1.99 10.10 -3.76
C ILE A 69 2.93 11.26 -3.44
N THR A 70 2.48 12.12 -2.54
CA THR A 70 3.22 13.31 -2.09
C THR A 70 3.32 13.32 -0.57
N LEU A 71 4.30 14.05 -0.03
CA LEU A 71 4.44 14.20 1.42
C LEU A 71 3.16 14.71 2.09
N ASN A 72 2.46 15.65 1.46
CA ASN A 72 1.22 16.20 2.03
C ASN A 72 0.11 15.14 2.10
N THR A 73 -0.09 14.37 1.02
CA THR A 73 -1.06 13.27 1.00
C THR A 73 -0.71 12.19 2.01
N LEU A 74 0.54 11.72 2.01
CA LEU A 74 1.02 10.72 2.96
C LEU A 74 0.86 11.19 4.40
N SER A 75 1.19 12.45 4.70
CA SER A 75 1.04 13.02 6.04
C SER A 75 -0.43 13.04 6.48
N ARG A 76 -1.37 13.40 5.59
CA ARG A 76 -2.80 13.36 5.90
C ARG A 76 -3.30 11.93 6.13
N ILE A 77 -2.93 10.99 5.27
CA ILE A 77 -3.30 9.57 5.40
C ILE A 77 -2.75 9.03 6.71
N ILE A 78 -1.47 9.25 7.03
CA ILE A 78 -0.87 8.79 8.30
C ILE A 78 -1.56 9.42 9.51
N ALA A 79 -1.91 10.71 9.46
CA ALA A 79 -2.61 11.37 10.57
C ALA A 79 -4.02 10.81 10.80
N GLN A 80 -4.73 10.44 9.73
CA GLN A 80 -6.07 9.85 9.78
C GLN A 80 -6.04 8.37 10.18
N GLU A 81 -5.17 7.60 9.52
CA GLU A 81 -5.14 6.13 9.58
C GLU A 81 -4.27 5.59 10.72
N LYS A 82 -3.28 6.38 11.16
CA LYS A 82 -2.32 6.04 12.21
C LYS A 82 -1.72 4.63 12.03
N PRO A 83 -1.12 4.31 10.87
CA PRO A 83 -0.51 3.01 10.65
C PRO A 83 0.63 2.75 11.64
N ASP A 84 0.74 1.53 12.15
CA ASP A 84 1.83 1.13 13.06
C ASP A 84 3.16 1.00 12.32
N ALA A 85 3.10 0.65 11.04
CA ALA A 85 4.27 0.49 10.18
C ALA A 85 4.03 0.98 8.74
N LEU A 86 5.13 1.33 8.07
CA LEU A 86 5.15 1.64 6.65
C LEU A 86 5.88 0.52 5.91
N LEU A 87 5.37 0.14 4.74
CA LEU A 87 6.04 -0.78 3.81
C LEU A 87 6.42 -0.03 2.52
N PRO A 88 7.64 0.57 2.46
CA PRO A 88 8.06 1.41 1.33
C PRO A 88 8.77 0.63 0.22
N THR A 89 8.86 -0.70 0.30
CA THR A 89 9.72 -1.51 -0.58
C THR A 89 9.02 -2.13 -1.79
N MET A 90 7.75 -1.76 -2.03
CA MET A 90 6.91 -2.36 -3.08
C MET A 90 6.53 -1.36 -4.17
N GLY A 91 7.02 -0.12 -4.09
CA GLY A 91 6.66 1.00 -4.96
C GLY A 91 7.76 1.52 -5.89
N GLY A 92 8.91 0.84 -5.97
CA GLY A 92 10.07 1.32 -6.73
C GLY A 92 10.96 2.31 -5.98
#